data_AF-A0A516EZD0-F1
#
_entry.id   AF-A0A516EZD0-F1
#
_cell.length_a   1.000
_cell.length_b   1.000
_cell.length_c   1.000
_cell.angle_alpha   90.00
_cell.angle_beta   90.00
_cell.angle_gamma   90.00
#
_symmetry.space_group_name_H-M   'P 1'
#
loop_
_entity.id
_entity.type
_entity.pdbx_description
1 polymer ?
#
loop_
_entity_poly.entity_id
_entity_poly.type
_entity_poly.pdbx_seq_one_letter_code
_entity_poly.pdbx_strand_id
1 'polypeptide(L)'
;MKVFMIIFFVVGVFITVNQGTHLVSVFLGMEFIALSTIVMCALSMFSSSCFVLLVMCMAVCEASVALALIVSMVRVSGSDQSLNLMTDKS
;
A
#
# COMPACT_ATOMS: atom_id res chain seq x y z
N MET A 1 16.94 -15.05 -2.70
CA MET A 1 15.74 -14.34 -3.19
C MET A 1 14.70 -14.09 -2.09
N LYS A 2 14.28 -15.10 -1.31
CA LYS A 2 13.28 -14.93 -0.24
C LYS A 2 13.68 -13.93 0.86
N VAL A 3 14.93 -13.95 1.32
CA VAL A 3 15.43 -13.00 2.36
C VAL A 3 15.29 -11.54 1.92
N PHE A 4 15.60 -11.25 0.66
CA PHE A 4 15.46 -9.91 0.09
C PHE A 4 14.01 -9.42 0.07
N MET A 5 13.06 -10.31 -0.23
CA MET A 5 11.62 -10.00 -0.20
C MET A 5 11.13 -9.76 1.23
N ILE A 6 11.64 -10.49 2.22
CA ILE A 6 11.33 -10.25 3.64
C ILE A 6 11.85 -8.88 4.08
N ILE A 7 13.07 -8.51 3.66
CA ILE A 7 13.62 -7.18 3.94
C ILE A 7 12.72 -6.09 3.34
N PHE A 8 12.28 -6.25 2.09
CA PHE A 8 11.35 -5.31 1.46
C PHE A 8 10.02 -5.19 2.19
N PHE A 9 9.46 -6.31 2.65
CA PHE A 9 8.23 -6.30 3.45
C PHE A 9 8.43 -5.52 4.76
N VAL A 10 9.51 -5.79 5.49
CA VAL A 10 9.82 -5.11 6.77
C VAL A 10 10.07 -3.62 6.55
N VAL A 11 10.80 -3.25 5.49
CA VAL A 11 11.04 -1.84 5.14
C VAL A 11 9.72 -1.16 4.77
N GLY A 12 8.86 -1.82 3.99
CA GLY A 12 7.53 -1.31 3.67
C GLY A 12 6.71 -1.02 4.93
N VAL A 13 6.64 -1.97 5.87
CA VAL A 13 5.96 -1.80 7.16
C VAL A 13 6.60 -0.68 7.99
N PHE A 14 7.92 -0.56 7.99
CA PHE A 14 8.61 0.50 8.73
C PHE A 14 8.28 1.90 8.16
N ILE A 15 8.19 2.03 6.83
CA ILE A 15 7.82 3.28 6.17
C ILE A 15 6.37 3.66 6.48
N THR A 16 5.44 2.70 6.41
CA THR A 16 4.01 2.98 6.70
C THR A 16 3.79 3.42 8.14
N VAL A 17 4.54 2.85 9.10
CA VAL A 17 4.41 3.21 10.52
C VAL A 17 5.06 4.56 10.84
N ASN A 18 6.26 4.83 10.30
CA ASN A 18 7.02 6.02 10.69
C ASN A 18 6.68 7.29 9.91
N GLN A 19 6.18 7.17 8.69
CA GLN A 19 5.89 8.33 7.82
C GLN A 19 4.37 8.52 7.62
N GLY A 20 3.58 8.29 8.67
CA GLY A 20 2.13 8.38 8.65
C GLY A 20 1.54 9.79 8.52
N THR A 21 2.37 10.84 8.45
CA THR A 21 1.91 12.24 8.36
C THR A 21 1.38 12.59 6.98
N HIS A 22 2.01 12.07 5.92
CA HIS A 22 1.59 12.26 4.53
C HIS A 22 0.94 10.99 4.00
N LEU A 23 -0.27 11.11 3.47
CA LEU A 23 -1.02 9.96 2.95
C LEU A 23 -0.27 9.26 1.80
N VAL A 24 0.51 10.03 1.03
CA VAL A 24 1.34 9.52 -0.08
C VAL A 24 2.46 8.61 0.41
N SER A 25 3.10 8.93 1.54
CA SER A 25 4.15 8.09 2.12
C SER A 25 3.58 6.75 2.63
N VAL A 26 2.38 6.78 3.20
CA VAL A 26 1.64 5.57 3.60
C VAL A 26 1.28 4.72 2.37
N PHE A 27 0.81 5.35 1.30
CA PHE A 27 0.49 4.67 0.05
C PHE A 27 1.71 3.96 -0.55
N LEU A 28 2.85 4.64 -0.62
CA LEU A 28 4.09 4.06 -1.14
C LEU A 28 4.54 2.84 -0.31
N GLY A 29 4.43 2.92 1.01
CA GLY A 29 4.75 1.80 1.90
C GLY A 29 3.81 0.60 1.70
N MET A 30 2.52 0.84 1.48
CA MET A 30 1.53 -0.20 1.17
C MET A 30 1.83 -0.91 -0.16
N GLU A 31 2.26 -0.17 -1.19
CA GLU A 31 2.69 -0.80 -2.46
C GLU A 31 3.93 -1.69 -2.30
N PHE A 32 4.91 -1.28 -1.49
CA PHE A 32 6.08 -2.12 -1.18
C PHE A 32 5.68 -3.43 -0.48
N ILE A 33 4.71 -3.35 0.45
CA ILE A 33 4.15 -4.53 1.12
C ILE A 33 3.47 -5.44 0.09
N ALA A 34 2.57 -4.90 -0.74
CA ALA A 34 1.84 -5.66 -1.77
C ALA A 34 2.78 -6.33 -2.79
N LEU A 35 3.80 -5.61 -3.29
CA LEU A 35 4.79 -6.17 -4.20
C LEU A 35 5.53 -7.37 -3.59
N SER A 36 5.98 -7.24 -2.34
CA SER A 36 6.70 -8.33 -1.66
C SER A 36 5.83 -9.57 -1.44
N THR A 37 4.53 -9.39 -1.12
CA THR A 37 3.60 -10.52 -0.91
C THR A 37 3.24 -11.20 -2.22
N ILE A 38 3.02 -10.44 -3.29
CA ILE A 38 2.77 -10.96 -4.65
C ILE A 38 3.93 -11.83 -5.12
N VAL A 39 5.17 -11.36 -4.99
CA VAL A 39 6.34 -12.11 -5.44
C VAL A 39 6.55 -13.38 -4.61
N MET A 40 6.28 -13.33 -3.31
CA MET A 40 6.30 -14.54 -2.47
C MET A 40 5.18 -15.53 -2.84
N CYS A 41 3.99 -15.03 -3.20
CA CYS A 41 2.88 -15.86 -3.68
C CYS A 41 3.25 -16.53 -5.01
N ALA A 42 3.81 -15.77 -5.96
CA ALA A 42 4.27 -16.28 -7.25
C ALA A 42 5.35 -17.36 -7.12
N LEU A 43 6.29 -17.20 -6.18
CA LEU A 43 7.36 -18.17 -5.90
C LEU A 43 6.87 -19.45 -5.21
N SER A 44 5.79 -19.37 -4.42
CA SER A 44 5.27 -20.50 -3.64
C SER A 44 4.16 -21.28 -4.34
N MET A 45 3.35 -20.59 -5.16
CA MET A 45 2.12 -21.11 -5.76
C MET A 45 2.23 -21.17 -7.29
N PHE A 46 3.34 -21.70 -7.82
CA PHE A 46 3.55 -21.78 -9.27
C PHE A 46 2.43 -22.54 -9.99
N SER A 47 1.91 -23.60 -9.37
CA SER A 47 0.81 -24.42 -9.89
C SER A 47 -0.58 -23.75 -9.78
N SER A 48 -0.71 -22.67 -9.02
CA SER A 48 -1.98 -21.97 -8.76
C SER A 48 -1.93 -20.55 -9.30
N SER A 49 -1.53 -20.41 -10.57
CA SER A 49 -1.30 -19.12 -11.23
C SER A 49 -2.55 -18.23 -11.24
N CYS A 50 -3.75 -18.82 -11.31
CA CYS A 50 -5.03 -18.10 -11.23
C CYS A 50 -5.20 -17.37 -9.88
N PHE A 51 -4.78 -17.99 -8.77
CA PHE A 51 -4.85 -17.38 -7.44
C PHE A 51 -3.91 -16.18 -7.34
N VAL A 52 -2.70 -16.28 -7.90
CA VAL A 52 -1.74 -15.16 -7.94
C VAL A 52 -2.31 -13.99 -8.73
N LEU A 53 -2.93 -14.25 -9.89
CA LEU A 53 -3.59 -13.20 -10.70
C LEU A 53 -4.77 -12.56 -9.98
N LEU A 54 -5.53 -13.32 -9.19
CA LEU A 54 -6.64 -12.79 -8.39
C LEU A 54 -6.11 -11.85 -7.29
N VAL A 55 -5.06 -12.25 -6.57
CA VAL A 55 -4.42 -11.40 -5.55
C VAL A 55 -3.85 -10.12 -6.17
N MET A 56 -3.24 -10.21 -7.35
CA MET A 56 -2.77 -9.05 -8.12
C MET A 56 -3.90 -8.07 -8.43
N CYS A 57 -5.05 -8.57 -8.91
CA CYS A 57 -6.19 -7.74 -9.24
C CYS A 57 -6.73 -7.01 -8.00
N MET A 58 -6.89 -7.72 -6.88
CA MET A 58 -7.36 -7.11 -5.63
C MET A 58 -6.39 -6.04 -5.11
N ALA A 59 -5.08 -6.27 -5.20
CA ALA A 59 -4.08 -5.28 -4.82
C ALA A 59 -4.16 -4.00 -5.67
N VAL A 60 -4.33 -4.12 -6.98
CA VAL A 60 -4.50 -2.95 -7.88
C VAL A 60 -5.81 -2.21 -7.58
N CYS A 61 -6.89 -2.93 -7.27
CA CYS A 61 -8.16 -2.33 -6.86
C CYS A 61 -8.01 -1.50 -5.58
N GLU A 62 -7.37 -2.03 -4.54
CA GLU A 62 -7.09 -1.28 -3.32
C GLU A 62 -6.23 -0.05 -3.59
N ALA A 63 -5.20 -0.17 -4.44
CA ALA A 63 -4.36 0.96 -4.82
C ALA A 63 -5.17 2.06 -5.53
N SER A 64 -6.09 1.70 -6.42
CA SER A 64 -6.95 2.66 -7.11
C SER A 64 -7.89 3.42 -6.16
N VAL A 65 -8.45 2.73 -5.16
CA VAL A 65 -9.31 3.34 -4.13
C VAL A 65 -8.49 4.27 -3.25
N ALA A 66 -7.29 3.86 -2.83
CA ALA A 66 -6.39 4.70 -2.02
C ALA A 66 -5.97 5.97 -2.77
N LEU A 67 -5.66 5.88 -4.07
CA LEU A 67 -5.36 7.05 -4.91
C LEU A 67 -6.57 7.98 -5.04
N ALA A 68 -7.77 7.45 -5.23
CA ALA A 68 -8.99 8.25 -5.27
C ALA A 68 -9.22 9.02 -3.96
N LEU A 69 -8.91 8.40 -2.82
CA LEU A 69 -8.95 9.07 -1.51
C LEU A 69 -7.87 10.15 -1.36
N ILE A 70 -6.65 9.92 -1.84
CA ILE A 70 -5.60 10.95 -1.81
C ILE A 70 -6.05 12.18 -2.61
N VAL A 71 -6.59 11.97 -3.80
CA VAL A 71 -7.08 13.06 -4.66
C VAL A 71 -8.23 13.82 -3.98
N SER A 72 -9.17 13.13 -3.32
CA SER A 72 -10.26 13.80 -2.61
C SER A 72 -9.75 14.63 -1.43
N MET A 73 -8.77 14.14 -0.67
CA MET A 73 -8.17 14.87 0.45
C MET A 73 -7.45 16.14 0.00
N VAL A 74 -6.69 16.07 -1.10
CA VAL A 74 -6.02 17.25 -1.67
C VAL A 74 -7.05 18.30 -2.13
N ARG A 75 -8.23 17.90 -2.61
CA ARG A 75 -9.29 18.83 -3.02
C ARG A 75 -10.00 19.49 -1.85
N VAL A 76 -10.15 18.81 -0.71
CA VAL A 76 -10.86 19.33 0.47
C VAL A 76 -9.94 20.14 1.38
N SER A 77 -8.78 19.58 1.75
CA SER A 77 -7.87 20.15 2.76
C SER A 77 -6.72 20.97 2.16
N GLY A 78 -6.53 20.93 0.84
CA GLY A 78 -5.40 21.58 0.15
C GLY A 78 -4.03 20.97 0.47
N SER A 79 -3.97 19.93 1.30
CA SER A 79 -2.77 19.18 1.66
C SER A 79 -3.09 17.69 1.83
N ASP A 80 -2.08 16.86 1.65
CA ASP A 80 -2.10 15.40 1.77
C ASP A 80 -1.85 14.92 3.21
N GLN A 81 -1.96 15.81 4.20
CA GLN A 81 -1.73 15.48 5.59
C GLN A 81 -2.90 14.68 6.18
N SER A 82 -2.60 13.50 6.72
CA SER A 82 -3.57 12.61 7.37
C SER A 82 -4.22 13.22 8.62
N LEU A 83 -3.59 14.23 9.23
CA LEU A 83 -4.08 14.90 10.42
C LEU A 83 -5.34 15.74 10.16
N ASN A 84 -5.48 16.33 8.97
CA ASN A 84 -6.63 17.18 8.61
C ASN A 84 -7.95 16.38 8.54
N LEU A 85 -7.88 15.07 8.30
CA LEU A 85 -9.01 14.14 8.37
C LEU A 85 -9.56 13.98 9.79
N MET A 86 -8.73 14.13 10.82
CA MET A 86 -9.15 13.98 12.21
C MET A 86 -9.78 15.25 12.78
N THR A 87 -9.45 16.42 12.22
CA THR A 87 -9.93 17.73 12.68
C THR A 87 -11.30 18.14 12.12
N ASP A 88 -11.82 17.46 11.09
CA ASP A 88 -13.18 17.70 10.55
C ASP A 88 -14.31 17.19 11.48
N LYS A 89 -13.95 16.70 12.68
CA LYS A 89 -14.89 16.11 13.66
C LYS A 89 -15.10 16.95 14.93
N SER A 90 -14.52 18.14 15.03
CA SER A 90 -14.70 19.09 16.15
C SER A 90 -15.37 20.38 15.69
#